data_AF-A0A182WDX9-F1
#
_entry.id   AF-A0A182WDX9-F1
#
_cell.length_a   1.000
_cell.length_b   1.000
_cell.length_c   1.000
_cell.angle_alpha   90.00
_cell.angle_beta   90.00
_cell.angle_gamma   90.00
#
_symmetry.space_group_name_H-M   'P 1'
#
loop_
_entity.id
_entity.type
_entity.pdbx_description
1 polymer ?
#
loop_
_entity_poly.entity_id
_entity_poly.type
_entity_poly.pdbx_seq_one_letter_code
_entity_poly.pdbx_strand_id
1 'polypeptide(L)'
;MDTKGSPPTHTITLPEQIITFELSSYEWSQNLLCIALMDKLVLGSVRFPEENENECFEWKQLKEIHHKSRPHSVAFAPETSLAVFPKNVVLASAGSDYKIHIFQSDLDENDTVQLLEGHRSYVNHVSWDPDGEFLASCSDDNSCVLWKCKEDYVQGPSFFFGSAVVSAKWHPEESGHLLIAEKCGVVHLYKVQLQTFMLSVETDTNPLSYADWNLSNSSYVAAMARGIPRSFSTATMPEQLVSSEKAADVLNHPDYFDVHKLFTVEDLFKARVHLGHKEGTLNDNMKGYLYGSRLGHCIIDLDKTVEYLRTALNVAAHIAYRDGIILFFNRNALNAHRVEQTAKDCGEFAHTRYWRGGVFTNAKVQFGAVTRLPDLCIFLNTMNNVLDMHTAVRDAAKMNIPTIGIVDTNCNPNLITYPVPGNDDTPAAIELYCKLFKKAILLGKEKRKAHAASEAQ
;
A
#
# COMPACT_ATOMS: atom_id res chain seq x y z
N MET A 1 16.03 -29.47 -29.76
CA MET A 1 15.85 -29.08 -31.17
C MET A 1 16.23 -27.62 -31.24
N ASP A 2 17.36 -27.32 -31.89
CA ASP A 2 17.87 -25.95 -32.03
C ASP A 2 16.92 -25.14 -32.92
N THR A 3 15.99 -24.41 -32.30
CA THR A 3 15.18 -23.40 -32.98
C THR A 3 16.06 -22.18 -33.21
N LYS A 4 16.98 -22.26 -34.18
CA LYS A 4 17.60 -21.06 -34.75
C LYS A 4 16.47 -20.25 -35.39
N GLY A 5 16.15 -19.10 -34.81
CA GLY A 5 15.13 -18.19 -35.31
C GLY A 5 15.37 -17.84 -36.79
N SER A 6 14.30 -17.49 -37.50
CA SER A 6 14.38 -17.00 -38.88
C SER A 6 15.36 -15.82 -38.98
N PRO A 7 16.17 -15.72 -40.06
CA PRO A 7 17.05 -14.57 -40.26
C PRO A 7 16.25 -13.27 -40.31
N PRO A 8 16.82 -12.14 -39.81
CA PRO A 8 16.12 -10.86 -39.79
C PRO A 8 15.88 -10.34 -41.21
N THR A 9 14.69 -9.80 -41.47
CA THR A 9 14.30 -9.22 -42.77
C THR A 9 15.13 -7.97 -43.12
N HIS A 10 15.52 -7.18 -42.12
CA HIS A 10 16.36 -5.99 -42.27
C HIS A 10 17.47 -5.99 -41.23
N THR A 11 18.67 -5.56 -41.62
CA THR A 11 19.83 -5.44 -40.73
C THR A 11 20.50 -4.09 -40.95
N ILE A 12 20.71 -3.34 -39.88
CA ILE A 12 21.45 -2.07 -39.89
C ILE A 12 22.85 -2.34 -39.38
N THR A 13 23.87 -2.05 -40.18
CA THR A 13 25.27 -2.18 -39.79
C THR A 13 25.80 -0.85 -39.30
N LEU A 14 26.24 -0.81 -38.04
CA LEU A 14 26.94 0.34 -37.46
C LEU A 14 28.45 0.08 -37.42
N PRO A 15 29.29 1.12 -37.52
CA PRO A 15 30.74 0.97 -37.58
C PRO A 15 31.38 0.52 -36.26
N GLU A 16 30.68 0.69 -35.14
CA GLU A 16 31.19 0.47 -33.79
C GLU A 16 30.28 -0.47 -32.98
N GLN A 17 30.82 -0.95 -31.86
CA GLN A 17 30.08 -1.80 -30.93
C GLN A 17 28.94 -1.00 -30.27
N ILE A 18 27.72 -1.53 -30.36
CA ILE A 18 26.56 -1.02 -29.63
C ILE A 18 26.74 -1.34 -28.16
N ILE A 19 26.73 -0.31 -27.31
CA ILE A 19 26.82 -0.45 -25.86
C ILE A 19 25.42 -0.64 -25.26
N THR A 20 24.50 0.23 -25.66
CA THR A 20 23.09 0.18 -25.27
C THR A 20 22.25 0.86 -26.33
N PHE A 21 20.95 0.63 -26.30
CA PHE A 21 20.00 1.31 -27.17
C PHE A 21 18.69 1.49 -26.41
N GLU A 22 17.90 2.46 -26.85
CA GLU A 22 16.57 2.68 -26.32
C GLU A 22 15.64 3.17 -27.42
N LEU A 23 14.46 2.57 -27.47
CA LEU A 23 13.34 3.05 -28.27
C LEU A 23 12.45 3.90 -27.37
N SER A 24 12.02 5.06 -27.84
CA SER A 24 11.10 5.89 -27.07
C SER A 24 9.77 5.15 -26.84
N SER A 25 9.34 5.10 -25.59
CA SER A 25 8.05 4.53 -25.18
C SER A 25 6.89 5.53 -25.22
N TYR A 26 7.15 6.80 -25.55
CA TYR A 26 6.15 7.87 -25.45
C TYR A 26 5.39 8.09 -26.77
N GLU A 27 4.09 8.32 -26.67
CA GLU A 27 3.16 8.46 -27.80
C GLU A 27 3.64 9.43 -28.89
N TRP A 28 4.21 10.57 -28.50
CA TRP A 28 4.64 11.63 -29.41
C TRP A 28 6.05 11.44 -29.98
N SER A 29 6.73 10.36 -29.62
CA SER A 29 8.09 10.05 -30.06
C SER A 29 8.39 8.56 -30.29
N GLN A 30 7.37 7.68 -30.38
CA GLN A 30 7.51 6.21 -30.51
C GLN A 30 8.45 5.76 -31.64
N ASN A 31 8.60 6.58 -32.67
CA ASN A 31 9.45 6.32 -33.82
C ASN A 31 10.93 6.70 -33.60
N LEU A 32 11.32 7.21 -32.43
CA LEU A 32 12.70 7.57 -32.12
C LEU A 32 13.45 6.40 -31.48
N LEU A 33 14.63 6.12 -32.01
CA LEU A 33 15.58 5.15 -31.50
C LEU A 33 16.91 5.86 -31.26
N CYS A 34 17.41 5.76 -30.03
CA CYS A 34 18.74 6.20 -29.67
C CYS A 34 19.65 4.98 -29.52
N ILE A 35 20.79 4.99 -30.23
CA ILE A 35 21.79 3.93 -30.16
C ILE A 35 23.06 4.53 -29.59
N ALA A 36 23.51 3.97 -28.47
CA ALA A 36 24.70 4.41 -27.78
C ALA A 36 25.90 3.56 -28.20
N LEU A 37 26.91 4.22 -28.76
CA LEU A 37 28.20 3.64 -29.13
C LEU A 37 29.23 3.99 -28.05
N MET A 38 30.53 3.82 -28.32
CA MET A 38 31.56 4.06 -27.30
C MET A 38 31.73 5.54 -26.92
N ASP A 39 31.64 6.45 -27.89
CA ASP A 39 31.90 7.89 -27.72
C ASP A 39 30.83 8.79 -28.37
N LYS A 40 29.70 8.21 -28.77
CA LYS A 40 28.60 8.93 -29.44
C LYS A 40 27.26 8.26 -29.24
N LEU A 41 26.22 9.09 -29.32
CA LEU A 41 24.82 8.69 -29.37
C LEU A 41 24.30 8.96 -30.78
N VAL A 42 23.80 7.94 -31.44
CA VAL A 42 23.18 8.04 -32.77
C VAL A 42 21.68 8.05 -32.59
N LEU A 43 21.06 9.19 -32.88
CA LEU A 43 19.61 9.34 -32.87
C LEU A 43 19.08 9.11 -34.28
N GLY A 44 18.11 8.22 -34.42
CA GLY A 44 17.41 7.99 -35.67
C GLY A 44 15.92 7.78 -35.49
N SER A 45 15.21 7.89 -36.60
CA SER A 45 13.80 7.54 -36.69
C SER A 45 13.63 6.19 -37.37
N VAL A 46 12.84 5.33 -36.75
CA VAL A 46 12.41 4.03 -37.25
C VAL A 46 10.93 4.14 -37.63
N ARG A 47 10.56 3.66 -38.82
CA ARG A 47 9.16 3.41 -39.19
C ARG A 47 8.96 1.93 -39.42
N PHE A 48 7.94 1.40 -38.76
CA PHE A 48 7.50 0.01 -38.93
C PHE A 48 6.40 -0.03 -40.00
N PRO A 49 6.35 -1.07 -40.84
CA PRO A 49 5.27 -1.24 -41.81
C PRO A 49 3.95 -1.53 -41.10
N GLU A 50 2.90 -0.75 -41.38
CA GLU A 50 1.53 -1.04 -40.93
C GLU A 50 0.91 -2.17 -41.78
N GLU A 51 -0.25 -2.72 -41.38
CA GLU A 51 -0.92 -3.89 -42.01
C GLU A 51 -1.26 -3.72 -43.52
N ASN A 52 -1.00 -2.56 -44.12
CA ASN A 52 -1.17 -2.31 -45.55
C ASN A 52 0.09 -2.73 -46.34
N GLU A 53 -0.10 -3.60 -47.35
CA GLU A 53 0.94 -4.34 -48.09
C GLU A 53 2.02 -3.53 -48.84
N ASN A 54 2.07 -2.19 -48.74
CA ASN A 54 2.98 -1.32 -49.49
C ASN A 54 4.04 -0.58 -48.67
N GLU A 55 4.05 -0.69 -47.35
CA GLU A 55 5.05 -0.01 -46.52
C GLU A 55 6.21 -0.95 -46.17
N CYS A 56 7.44 -0.43 -46.22
CA CYS A 56 8.67 -1.15 -45.87
C CYS A 56 9.29 -0.53 -44.61
N PHE A 57 10.09 -1.30 -43.88
CA PHE A 57 10.86 -0.77 -42.76
C PHE A 57 11.81 0.33 -43.23
N GLU A 58 11.74 1.51 -42.60
CA GLU A 58 12.61 2.65 -42.89
C GLU A 58 13.42 3.04 -41.64
N TRP A 59 14.74 3.15 -41.81
CA TRP A 59 15.64 3.74 -40.82
C TRP A 59 16.24 5.04 -41.38
N LYS A 60 16.08 6.13 -40.63
CA LYS A 60 16.68 7.42 -40.96
C LYS A 60 17.48 7.94 -39.78
N GLN A 61 18.80 8.02 -39.93
CA GLN A 61 19.64 8.72 -38.97
C GLN A 61 19.30 10.22 -38.99
N LEU A 62 18.99 10.77 -37.81
CA LEU A 62 18.62 12.17 -37.64
C LEU A 62 19.83 12.99 -37.19
N LYS A 63 20.53 12.53 -36.16
CA LYS A 63 21.62 13.30 -35.53
C LYS A 63 22.63 12.39 -34.83
N GLU A 64 23.86 12.86 -34.75
CA GLU A 64 24.93 12.24 -33.99
C GLU A 64 25.37 13.21 -32.89
N ILE A 65 25.32 12.75 -31.64
CA ILE A 65 25.67 13.53 -30.46
C ILE A 65 26.96 12.94 -29.88
N HIS A 66 28.02 13.75 -29.82
CA HIS A 66 29.29 13.29 -29.27
C HIS A 66 29.21 13.20 -27.74
N HIS A 67 29.64 12.06 -27.19
CA HIS A 67 29.61 11.77 -25.77
C HIS A 67 31.03 11.58 -25.24
N LYS A 68 31.43 12.34 -24.22
CA LYS A 68 32.82 12.36 -23.73
C LYS A 68 33.24 11.08 -23.00
N SER A 69 32.27 10.36 -22.44
CA SER A 69 32.47 9.12 -21.69
C SER A 69 31.66 7.99 -22.29
N ARG A 70 31.89 6.74 -21.87
CA ARG A 70 31.11 5.61 -22.37
C ARG A 70 29.73 5.60 -21.71
N PRO A 71 28.61 5.67 -22.47
CA PRO A 71 27.27 5.60 -21.89
C PRO A 71 26.93 4.14 -21.52
N HIS A 72 26.45 3.92 -20.29
CA HIS A 72 25.95 2.62 -19.81
C HIS A 72 24.46 2.45 -20.07
N SER A 73 23.69 3.53 -19.96
CA SER A 73 22.23 3.54 -20.14
C SER A 73 21.81 4.85 -20.79
N VAL A 74 20.72 4.80 -21.55
CA VAL A 74 20.04 5.97 -22.13
C VAL A 74 18.57 5.89 -21.73
N ALA A 75 17.95 7.05 -21.51
CA ALA A 75 16.51 7.24 -21.29
C ALA A 75 15.98 8.38 -22.20
N PHE A 76 14.77 8.26 -22.76
CA PHE A 76 14.04 9.36 -23.46
C PHE A 76 13.09 10.10 -22.52
N ALA A 77 12.95 11.43 -22.69
CA ALA A 77 12.12 12.21 -21.79
C ALA A 77 10.66 12.16 -22.24
N PRO A 78 9.69 12.20 -21.30
CA PRO A 78 8.29 12.31 -21.66
C PRO A 78 7.96 13.59 -22.46
N GLU A 79 8.74 14.65 -22.29
CA GLU A 79 8.60 15.90 -23.05
C GLU A 79 9.15 15.85 -24.48
N THR A 80 9.80 14.74 -24.87
CA THR A 80 10.36 14.57 -26.21
C THR A 80 9.25 14.47 -27.24
N SER A 81 9.22 15.41 -28.18
CA SER A 81 8.24 15.47 -29.26
C SER A 81 8.85 15.96 -30.56
N LEU A 82 8.57 15.23 -31.64
CA LEU A 82 8.91 15.64 -33.01
C LEU A 82 7.81 16.46 -33.68
N ALA A 83 6.61 16.52 -33.08
CA ALA A 83 5.44 17.17 -33.65
C ALA A 83 5.41 18.69 -33.38
N VAL A 84 6.14 19.15 -32.36
CA VAL A 84 6.23 20.56 -31.98
C VAL A 84 7.32 21.27 -32.79
N PHE A 85 7.12 22.56 -33.10
CA PHE A 85 8.13 23.42 -33.69
C PHE A 85 8.50 24.56 -32.72
N PRO A 86 9.77 24.75 -32.33
CA PRO A 86 10.92 23.90 -32.66
C PRO A 86 10.76 22.49 -32.09
N LYS A 87 11.42 21.50 -32.72
CA LYS A 87 11.43 20.13 -32.21
C LYS A 87 12.16 20.12 -30.87
N ASN A 88 11.78 19.24 -29.97
CA ASN A 88 12.44 19.11 -28.67
C ASN A 88 12.71 17.65 -28.41
N VAL A 89 13.99 17.28 -28.43
CA VAL A 89 14.45 15.94 -28.06
C VAL A 89 15.29 16.05 -26.81
N VAL A 90 14.82 15.40 -25.75
CA VAL A 90 15.50 15.40 -24.45
C VAL A 90 15.85 13.96 -24.08
N LEU A 91 17.12 13.72 -23.80
CA LEU A 91 17.71 12.42 -23.58
C LEU A 91 18.57 12.44 -22.31
N ALA A 92 18.41 11.46 -21.44
CA ALA A 92 19.30 11.26 -20.31
C ALA A 92 20.26 10.12 -20.64
N SER A 93 21.53 10.25 -20.26
CA SER A 93 22.50 9.19 -20.41
C SER A 93 23.36 9.05 -19.15
N ALA A 94 23.59 7.81 -18.76
CA ALA A 94 24.43 7.44 -17.63
C ALA A 94 25.85 7.21 -18.11
N GLY A 95 26.78 8.12 -17.78
CA GLY A 95 28.16 8.07 -18.26
C GLY A 95 29.09 7.24 -17.36
N SER A 96 30.19 6.76 -17.94
CA SER A 96 31.28 6.10 -17.18
C SER A 96 32.10 7.05 -16.31
N ASP A 97 31.83 8.35 -16.37
CA ASP A 97 32.43 9.42 -15.58
C ASP A 97 31.65 9.74 -14.30
N TYR A 98 30.74 8.83 -13.90
CA TYR A 98 29.91 8.89 -12.68
C TYR A 98 28.84 10.00 -12.71
N LYS A 99 28.65 10.63 -13.87
CA LYS A 99 27.71 11.71 -14.09
C LYS A 99 26.58 11.27 -15.00
N ILE A 100 25.44 11.93 -14.85
CA ILE A 100 24.32 11.79 -15.77
C ILE A 100 24.35 13.02 -16.68
N HIS A 101 24.29 12.79 -18.00
CA HIS A 101 24.25 13.85 -18.99
C HIS A 101 22.82 13.95 -19.53
N ILE A 102 22.20 15.11 -19.36
CA ILE A 102 20.92 15.46 -19.98
C ILE A 102 21.23 16.23 -21.25
N PHE A 103 20.92 15.63 -22.38
CA PHE A 103 21.04 16.22 -23.70
C PHE A 103 19.70 16.78 -24.11
N GLN A 104 19.68 18.04 -24.54
CA GLN A 104 18.52 18.66 -25.17
C GLN A 104 18.92 19.16 -26.55
N SER A 105 18.12 18.82 -27.55
CA SER A 105 18.40 19.14 -28.96
C SER A 105 17.13 19.49 -29.71
N ASP A 106 17.21 20.49 -30.56
CA ASP A 106 16.17 20.82 -31.54
C ASP A 106 16.32 20.05 -32.88
N LEU A 107 17.28 19.14 -32.95
CA LEU A 107 17.74 18.45 -34.17
C LEU A 107 18.42 19.35 -35.21
N ASP A 108 18.60 20.65 -34.92
CA ASP A 108 19.30 21.60 -35.77
C ASP A 108 20.69 21.90 -35.18
N GLU A 109 21.02 23.15 -34.85
CA GLU A 109 22.34 23.54 -34.30
C GLU A 109 22.33 23.75 -32.78
N ASN A 110 21.15 23.80 -32.13
CA ASN A 110 21.05 24.17 -30.73
C ASN A 110 21.04 22.93 -29.83
N ASP A 111 22.25 22.47 -29.48
CA ASP A 111 22.46 21.37 -28.56
C ASP A 111 22.95 21.88 -27.21
N THR A 112 22.26 21.50 -26.15
CA THR A 112 22.67 21.77 -24.77
C THR A 112 22.91 20.47 -24.01
N VAL A 113 23.86 20.53 -23.08
CA VAL A 113 24.22 19.40 -22.22
C VAL A 113 24.25 19.90 -20.78
N GLN A 114 23.38 19.35 -19.95
CA GLN A 114 23.38 19.57 -18.50
C GLN A 114 23.99 18.35 -17.80
N LEU A 115 24.87 18.62 -16.83
CA LEU A 115 25.58 17.59 -16.07
C LEU A 115 24.97 17.48 -14.68
N LEU A 116 24.57 16.27 -14.30
CA LEU A 116 24.11 15.97 -12.94
C LEU A 116 25.23 15.23 -12.20
N GLU A 117 25.67 15.84 -11.10
CA GLU A 117 26.71 15.30 -10.21
C GLU A 117 26.07 14.87 -8.89
N GLY A 118 26.26 13.61 -8.50
CA GLY A 118 25.74 13.10 -7.23
C GLY A 118 26.21 11.68 -6.91
N HIS A 119 26.46 10.87 -7.93
CA HIS A 119 27.01 9.53 -7.77
C HIS A 119 28.52 9.52 -7.54
N ARG A 120 28.99 8.52 -6.80
CA ARG A 120 30.41 8.32 -6.45
C ARG A 120 31.09 7.20 -7.24
N SER A 121 30.32 6.48 -8.05
CA SER A 121 30.77 5.34 -8.87
C SER A 121 29.99 5.28 -10.18
N TYR A 122 30.19 4.23 -10.98
CA TYR A 122 29.52 4.03 -12.26
C TYR A 122 28.00 4.10 -12.11
N VAL A 123 27.34 4.85 -13.00
CA VAL A 123 25.89 4.90 -13.07
C VAL A 123 25.43 3.79 -14.01
N ASN A 124 24.72 2.81 -13.48
CA ASN A 124 24.35 1.59 -14.20
C ASN A 124 23.12 1.78 -15.07
N HIS A 125 22.12 2.50 -14.56
CA HIS A 125 20.85 2.69 -15.26
C HIS A 125 20.22 4.05 -14.94
N VAL A 126 19.49 4.59 -15.91
CA VAL A 126 18.72 5.83 -15.80
C VAL A 126 17.32 5.61 -16.41
N SER A 127 16.29 6.18 -15.80
CA SER A 127 14.90 6.04 -16.28
C SER A 127 14.04 7.22 -15.84
N TRP A 128 13.26 7.76 -16.76
CA TRP A 128 12.30 8.83 -16.49
C TRP A 128 10.97 8.31 -16.00
N ASP A 129 10.39 9.03 -15.04
CA ASP A 129 9.00 8.87 -14.62
C ASP A 129 8.07 9.21 -15.80
N PRO A 130 7.04 8.39 -16.10
CA PRO A 130 6.06 8.70 -17.13
C PRO A 130 5.42 10.09 -17.00
N ASP A 131 5.23 10.56 -15.76
CA ASP A 131 4.66 11.89 -15.47
C ASP A 131 5.69 13.03 -15.64
N GLY A 132 6.97 12.70 -15.84
CA GLY A 132 8.05 13.67 -16.01
C GLY A 132 8.41 14.44 -14.74
N GLU A 133 7.99 13.98 -13.56
CA GLU A 133 8.32 14.66 -12.30
C GLU A 133 9.74 14.32 -11.82
N PHE A 134 10.13 13.06 -11.98
CA PHE A 134 11.41 12.56 -11.49
C PHE A 134 12.20 11.81 -12.57
N LEU A 135 13.52 11.89 -12.45
CA LEU A 135 14.48 11.02 -13.14
C LEU A 135 15.11 10.11 -12.09
N ALA A 136 14.99 8.80 -12.27
CA ALA A 136 15.65 7.83 -11.41
C ALA A 136 17.01 7.45 -12.01
N SER A 137 18.00 7.36 -11.14
CA SER A 137 19.35 6.94 -11.48
C SER A 137 19.87 5.96 -10.44
N CYS A 138 20.67 4.99 -10.87
CA CYS A 138 21.21 3.98 -9.98
C CYS A 138 22.68 3.71 -10.26
N SER A 139 23.44 3.37 -9.22
CA SER A 139 24.89 3.30 -9.30
C SER A 139 25.49 2.14 -8.49
N ASP A 140 26.72 1.81 -8.87
CA ASP A 140 27.64 0.93 -8.14
C ASP A 140 28.11 1.51 -6.79
N ASP A 141 27.76 2.76 -6.45
CA ASP A 141 27.98 3.34 -5.11
C ASP A 141 26.92 2.89 -4.07
N ASN A 142 26.11 1.89 -4.44
CA ASN A 142 24.98 1.35 -3.70
C ASN A 142 23.85 2.37 -3.51
N SER A 143 23.75 3.40 -4.34
CA SER A 143 22.68 4.37 -4.25
C SER A 143 21.73 4.35 -5.46
N CYS A 144 20.48 4.70 -5.18
CA CYS A 144 19.52 5.13 -6.19
C CYS A 144 19.07 6.56 -5.86
N VAL A 145 19.25 7.48 -6.80
CA VAL A 145 18.97 8.90 -6.62
C VAL A 145 17.83 9.31 -7.55
N LEU A 146 16.85 10.02 -6.99
CA LEU A 146 15.78 10.66 -7.74
C LEU A 146 16.11 12.14 -7.94
N TRP A 147 16.08 12.59 -9.19
CA TRP A 147 16.30 13.98 -9.56
C TRP A 147 14.97 14.62 -9.93
N LYS A 148 14.71 15.84 -9.44
CA LYS A 148 13.47 16.55 -9.72
C LYS A 148 13.55 17.29 -11.05
N CYS A 149 12.89 16.79 -12.09
CA CYS A 149 13.00 17.36 -13.45
C CYS A 149 12.51 18.82 -13.53
N LYS A 150 11.39 19.15 -12.84
CA LYS A 150 10.78 20.50 -12.86
C LYS A 150 11.57 21.56 -12.06
N GLU A 151 12.45 21.13 -11.17
CA GLU A 151 13.30 22.00 -10.34
C GLU A 151 14.75 21.95 -10.84
N ASP A 152 14.97 22.05 -12.16
CA ASP A 152 16.31 22.05 -12.79
C ASP A 152 17.17 20.84 -12.39
N TYR A 153 16.55 19.66 -12.34
CA TYR A 153 17.18 18.39 -11.96
C TYR A 153 17.90 18.44 -10.61
N VAL A 154 17.40 19.22 -9.63
CA VAL A 154 17.95 19.20 -8.27
C VAL A 154 17.83 17.81 -7.65
N GLN A 155 18.87 17.40 -6.92
CA GLN A 155 18.91 16.12 -6.21
C GLN A 155 17.77 16.03 -5.19
N GLY A 156 16.89 15.04 -5.40
CA GLY A 156 15.78 14.71 -4.52
C GLY A 156 16.12 13.56 -3.57
N PRO A 157 15.11 12.72 -3.21
CA PRO A 157 15.32 11.57 -2.35
C PRO A 157 16.41 10.63 -2.89
N SER A 158 17.32 10.22 -2.01
CA SER A 158 18.39 9.27 -2.32
C SER A 158 18.28 8.06 -1.40
N PHE A 159 18.34 6.87 -1.98
CA PHE A 159 18.27 5.59 -1.28
C PHE A 159 19.65 4.97 -1.25
N PHE A 160 20.00 4.33 -0.13
CA PHE A 160 21.26 3.63 0.03
C PHE A 160 20.97 2.17 0.38
N PHE A 161 21.68 1.28 -0.29
CA PHE A 161 21.46 -0.16 -0.23
C PHE A 161 22.71 -0.89 0.24
N GLY A 162 22.57 -2.18 0.57
CA GLY A 162 23.69 -3.03 0.99
C GLY A 162 24.60 -3.41 -0.18
N SER A 163 24.07 -3.37 -1.41
CA SER A 163 24.77 -3.76 -2.62
C SER A 163 24.53 -2.75 -3.76
N ALA A 164 25.36 -2.84 -4.80
CA ALA A 164 25.23 -2.05 -6.01
C ALA A 164 23.84 -2.23 -6.65
N VAL A 165 23.27 -1.14 -7.16
CA VAL A 165 21.96 -1.15 -7.80
C VAL A 165 22.15 -1.27 -9.30
N VAL A 166 21.54 -2.29 -9.92
CA VAL A 166 21.77 -2.65 -11.34
C VAL A 166 20.73 -2.05 -12.28
N SER A 167 19.48 -1.88 -11.84
CA SER A 167 18.40 -1.33 -12.65
C SER A 167 17.43 -0.53 -11.79
N ALA A 168 16.93 0.57 -12.35
CA ALA A 168 15.84 1.36 -11.79
C ALA A 168 14.85 1.67 -12.91
N LYS A 169 13.60 1.21 -12.77
CA LYS A 169 12.56 1.30 -13.81
C LYS A 169 11.22 1.74 -13.23
N TRP A 170 10.67 2.81 -13.78
CA TRP A 170 9.33 3.26 -13.42
C TRP A 170 8.26 2.32 -13.94
N HIS A 171 7.19 2.20 -13.17
CA HIS A 171 6.03 1.45 -13.60
C HIS A 171 5.37 2.16 -14.81
N PRO A 172 5.02 1.44 -15.89
CA PRO A 172 4.56 2.06 -17.13
C PRO A 172 3.17 2.72 -17.03
N GLU A 173 2.26 2.16 -16.22
CA GLU A 173 0.87 2.63 -16.11
C GLU A 173 0.59 3.42 -14.81
N GLU A 174 0.93 2.85 -13.65
CA GLU A 174 0.75 3.49 -12.35
C GLU A 174 1.92 4.41 -11.98
N SER A 175 1.66 5.72 -11.95
CA SER A 175 2.72 6.69 -11.62
C SER A 175 3.20 6.65 -10.17
N GLY A 176 4.47 6.98 -9.96
CA GLY A 176 5.11 7.00 -8.65
C GLY A 176 5.51 5.63 -8.08
N HIS A 177 5.33 4.54 -8.82
CA HIS A 177 5.92 3.25 -8.48
C HIS A 177 7.24 3.06 -9.22
N LEU A 178 8.28 2.76 -8.46
CA LEU A 178 9.64 2.59 -8.94
C LEU A 178 10.16 1.21 -8.56
N LEU A 179 10.59 0.44 -9.55
CA LEU A 179 11.30 -0.81 -9.37
C LEU A 179 12.80 -0.54 -9.23
N ILE A 180 13.44 -1.09 -8.21
CA ILE A 180 14.87 -0.97 -7.95
C ILE A 180 15.43 -2.38 -7.78
N ALA A 181 16.38 -2.79 -8.62
CA ALA A 181 17.03 -4.09 -8.51
C ALA A 181 18.44 -3.97 -7.94
N GLU A 182 18.70 -4.63 -6.82
CA GLU A 182 20.03 -4.77 -6.24
C GLU A 182 20.77 -5.97 -6.84
N LYS A 183 22.08 -5.83 -7.00
CA LYS A 183 22.98 -6.91 -7.46
C LYS A 183 22.97 -8.12 -6.52
N CYS A 184 22.62 -7.94 -5.25
CA CYS A 184 22.54 -8.98 -4.22
C CYS A 184 21.35 -9.93 -4.40
N GLY A 185 20.53 -9.78 -5.45
CA GLY A 185 19.39 -10.68 -5.70
C GLY A 185 18.04 -10.14 -5.26
N VAL A 186 18.01 -8.94 -4.68
CA VAL A 186 16.80 -8.34 -4.14
C VAL A 186 16.24 -7.32 -5.13
N VAL A 187 14.94 -7.37 -5.38
CA VAL A 187 14.22 -6.36 -6.15
C VAL A 187 13.21 -5.66 -5.24
N HIS A 188 13.35 -4.35 -5.15
CA HIS A 188 12.47 -3.49 -4.37
C HIS A 188 11.43 -2.81 -5.24
N LEU A 189 10.20 -2.74 -4.77
CA LEU A 189 9.17 -1.84 -5.28
C LEU A 189 9.01 -0.68 -4.31
N TYR A 190 9.27 0.52 -4.78
CA TYR A 190 9.23 1.74 -3.99
C TYR A 190 8.11 2.67 -4.47
N LYS A 191 7.38 3.26 -3.52
CA LYS A 191 6.34 4.25 -3.81
C LYS A 191 6.82 5.65 -3.43
N VAL A 192 7.03 6.47 -4.45
CA VAL A 192 7.67 7.79 -4.32
C VAL A 192 6.82 8.75 -3.47
N GLN A 193 5.50 8.77 -3.63
CA GLN A 193 4.64 9.69 -2.87
C GLN A 193 4.59 9.37 -1.38
N LEU A 194 4.68 8.08 -1.01
CA LEU A 194 4.65 7.64 0.39
C LEU A 194 6.04 7.57 1.03
N GLN A 195 7.08 7.73 0.23
CA GLN A 195 8.47 7.52 0.62
C GLN A 195 8.75 6.18 1.32
N THR A 196 8.09 5.10 0.88
CA THR A 196 8.17 3.78 1.50
C THR A 196 8.43 2.69 0.46
N PHE A 197 9.21 1.69 0.86
CA PHE A 197 9.33 0.43 0.11
C PHE A 197 8.07 -0.40 0.36
N MET A 198 7.37 -0.73 -0.71
CA MET A 198 6.17 -1.57 -0.64
C MET A 198 6.52 -3.05 -0.58
N LEU A 199 7.51 -3.47 -1.37
CA LEU A 199 7.87 -4.87 -1.53
C LEU A 199 9.37 -5.01 -1.70
N SER A 200 9.94 -6.06 -1.13
CA SER A 200 11.32 -6.49 -1.39
C SER A 200 11.26 -7.99 -1.69
N VAL A 201 11.57 -8.38 -2.93
CA VAL A 201 11.59 -9.78 -3.36
C VAL A 201 13.03 -10.23 -3.43
N GLU A 202 13.40 -11.21 -2.62
CA GLU A 202 14.72 -11.82 -2.67
C GLU A 202 14.70 -13.04 -3.61
N THR A 203 15.76 -13.17 -4.40
CA THR A 203 15.99 -14.34 -5.24
C THR A 203 17.18 -15.13 -4.72
N ASP A 204 17.09 -16.46 -4.71
CA ASP A 204 18.20 -17.33 -4.26
C ASP A 204 19.42 -17.30 -5.20
N THR A 205 19.34 -16.58 -6.32
CA THR A 205 20.30 -16.61 -7.42
C THR A 205 20.95 -15.25 -7.62
N ASN A 206 22.20 -15.13 -7.15
CA ASN A 206 22.95 -13.87 -7.18
C ASN A 206 24.18 -14.01 -8.07
N PRO A 207 24.56 -13.02 -8.91
CA PRO A 207 24.03 -11.66 -8.96
C PRO A 207 22.89 -11.45 -9.98
N LEU A 208 22.03 -10.46 -9.69
CA LEU A 208 21.10 -9.88 -10.66
C LEU A 208 21.86 -9.03 -11.67
N SER A 209 21.48 -9.12 -12.95
CA SER A 209 22.04 -8.30 -14.02
C SER A 209 21.09 -7.21 -14.51
N TYR A 210 19.78 -7.49 -14.56
CA TYR A 210 18.77 -6.54 -15.01
C TYR A 210 17.39 -6.93 -14.47
N ALA A 211 16.51 -5.95 -14.33
CA ALA A 211 15.09 -6.17 -14.05
C ALA A 211 14.26 -5.11 -14.77
N ASP A 212 13.10 -5.53 -15.29
CA ASP A 212 12.17 -4.66 -16.02
C ASP A 212 10.72 -5.15 -15.90
N TRP A 213 9.78 -4.25 -16.17
CA TRP A 213 8.36 -4.53 -16.20
C TRP A 213 7.96 -5.27 -17.47
N ASN A 214 6.96 -6.14 -17.36
CA ASN A 214 6.31 -6.70 -18.53
C ASN A 214 5.35 -5.66 -19.14
N LEU A 215 5.60 -5.29 -20.40
CA LEU A 215 4.83 -4.26 -21.11
C LEU A 215 3.38 -4.66 -21.38
N SER A 216 3.07 -5.95 -21.59
CA SER A 216 1.70 -6.39 -21.86
C SER A 216 0.88 -6.60 -20.59
N ASN A 217 1.56 -6.85 -19.47
CA ASN A 217 0.93 -7.03 -18.17
C ASN A 217 1.85 -6.46 -17.11
N SER A 218 1.62 -5.19 -16.78
CA SER A 218 2.35 -4.40 -15.78
C SER A 218 2.37 -5.03 -14.38
N SER A 219 1.50 -6.01 -14.14
CA SER A 219 1.51 -6.83 -12.92
C SER A 219 2.59 -7.91 -12.88
N TYR A 220 3.53 -7.94 -13.84
CA TYR A 220 4.65 -8.87 -13.84
C TYR A 220 5.96 -8.13 -14.04
N VAL A 221 6.99 -8.60 -13.35
CA VAL A 221 8.37 -8.13 -13.50
C VAL A 221 9.21 -9.30 -13.96
N ALA A 222 10.07 -9.05 -14.93
CA ALA A 222 11.09 -9.98 -15.38
C ALA A 222 12.45 -9.54 -14.84
N ALA A 223 13.18 -10.45 -14.21
CA ALA A 223 14.52 -10.23 -13.74
C ALA A 223 15.47 -11.31 -14.28
N MET A 224 16.69 -10.90 -14.63
CA MET A 224 17.71 -11.79 -15.15
C MET A 224 18.79 -12.02 -14.10
N ALA A 225 18.97 -13.28 -13.70
CA ALA A 225 19.96 -13.69 -12.71
C ALA A 225 20.86 -14.77 -13.29
N ARG A 226 22.18 -14.53 -13.35
CA ARG A 226 23.19 -15.44 -13.96
C ARG A 226 22.80 -16.01 -15.34
N GLY A 227 22.09 -15.23 -16.16
CA GLY A 227 21.66 -15.65 -17.50
C GLY A 227 20.37 -16.49 -17.55
N ILE A 228 19.71 -16.70 -16.42
CA ILE A 228 18.38 -17.34 -16.36
C ILE A 228 17.33 -16.24 -16.17
N PRO A 229 16.37 -16.07 -17.10
CA PRO A 229 15.26 -15.15 -16.92
C PRO A 229 14.28 -15.74 -15.89
N ARG A 230 13.83 -14.90 -14.95
CA ARG A 230 12.76 -15.21 -13.99
C ARG A 230 11.68 -14.16 -14.13
N SER A 231 10.42 -14.58 -14.17
CA SER A 231 9.26 -13.69 -14.11
C SER A 231 8.55 -13.87 -12.78
N PHE A 232 8.23 -12.78 -12.10
CA PHE A 232 7.41 -12.79 -10.89
C PHE A 232 6.21 -11.86 -11.08
N SER A 233 5.07 -12.22 -10.49
CA SER A 233 3.88 -11.39 -10.51
C SER A 233 3.88 -10.44 -9.32
N THR A 234 3.57 -9.17 -9.54
CA THR A 234 3.24 -8.21 -8.49
C THR A 234 1.77 -8.29 -8.06
N ALA A 235 0.87 -8.88 -8.86
CA ALA A 235 -0.58 -8.99 -8.55
C ALA A 235 -1.02 -10.29 -7.87
N THR A 236 -0.29 -11.41 -8.04
CA THR A 236 -0.58 -12.69 -7.33
C THR A 236 0.25 -12.89 -6.07
N MET A 237 1.03 -11.89 -5.68
CA MET A 237 1.58 -11.85 -4.33
C MET A 237 0.45 -11.33 -3.43
N PRO A 238 -0.02 -12.08 -2.42
CA PRO A 238 -0.86 -11.48 -1.41
C PRO A 238 -0.15 -10.22 -0.92
N GLU A 239 -0.89 -9.21 -0.48
CA GLU A 239 -0.38 -8.18 0.41
C GLU A 239 0.19 -8.85 1.66
N GLN A 240 1.36 -9.48 1.54
CA GLN A 240 2.31 -9.60 2.61
C GLN A 240 2.90 -8.20 2.73
N LEU A 241 2.08 -7.30 3.30
CA LEU A 241 2.52 -6.53 4.46
C LEU A 241 3.59 -7.37 5.14
N VAL A 242 4.76 -6.79 5.41
CA VAL A 242 5.76 -7.36 6.32
C VAL A 242 5.10 -7.56 7.68
N SER A 243 4.29 -8.60 7.77
CA SER A 243 3.88 -9.28 8.95
C SER A 243 4.85 -10.44 8.91
N SER A 244 5.87 -10.35 9.76
CA SER A 244 6.80 -11.42 10.07
C SER A 244 6.10 -12.78 9.94
N GLU A 245 6.78 -13.82 9.48
CA GLU A 245 6.23 -15.19 9.40
C GLU A 245 5.55 -15.64 10.73
N LYS A 246 5.82 -14.96 11.85
CA LYS A 246 5.18 -15.08 13.17
C LYS A 246 3.79 -14.44 13.31
N ALA A 247 3.40 -13.45 12.50
CA ALA A 247 2.07 -12.85 12.52
C ALA A 247 0.99 -13.78 11.93
N ALA A 248 1.39 -14.68 11.01
CA ALA A 248 0.54 -15.75 10.50
C ALA A 248 0.16 -16.74 11.62
N ASP A 249 1.09 -17.08 12.51
CA ASP A 249 0.83 -17.96 13.66
C ASP A 249 -0.21 -17.37 14.63
N VAL A 250 -0.24 -16.05 14.83
CA VAL A 250 -1.19 -15.37 15.72
C VAL A 250 -2.63 -15.53 15.22
N LEU A 251 -2.87 -15.48 13.91
CA LEU A 251 -4.20 -15.62 13.33
C LEU A 251 -4.63 -17.08 13.15
N ASN A 252 -3.69 -18.01 13.08
CA ASN A 252 -3.97 -19.43 12.95
C ASN A 252 -4.54 -20.05 14.24
N HIS A 253 -4.28 -19.44 15.40
CA HIS A 253 -4.82 -19.91 16.67
C HIS A 253 -6.21 -19.31 16.96
N PRO A 254 -7.28 -20.12 17.11
CA PRO A 254 -8.66 -19.63 17.19
C PRO A 254 -8.93 -18.76 18.44
N ASP A 255 -8.23 -19.01 19.54
CA ASP A 255 -8.28 -18.16 20.73
C ASP A 255 -6.86 -17.87 21.24
N TYR A 256 -6.13 -17.06 20.48
CA TYR A 256 -4.73 -16.76 20.81
C TYR A 256 -4.59 -16.06 22.17
N PHE A 257 -5.55 -15.24 22.59
CA PHE A 257 -5.45 -14.45 23.83
C PHE A 257 -6.13 -15.09 25.04
N ASP A 258 -6.60 -16.34 24.94
CA ASP A 258 -7.34 -17.04 25.99
C ASP A 258 -8.60 -16.29 26.45
N VAL A 259 -9.30 -15.62 25.53
CA VAL A 259 -10.50 -14.82 25.86
C VAL A 259 -11.63 -15.66 26.44
N HIS A 260 -11.69 -16.97 26.12
CA HIS A 260 -12.69 -17.87 26.69
C HIS A 260 -12.62 -17.99 28.23
N LYS A 261 -11.45 -17.73 28.83
CA LYS A 261 -11.23 -17.79 30.29
C LYS A 261 -11.72 -16.54 31.02
N LEU A 262 -12.07 -15.47 30.29
CA LEU A 262 -12.40 -14.17 30.89
C LEU A 262 -13.75 -14.17 31.61
N PHE A 263 -14.70 -14.98 31.17
CA PHE A 263 -16.06 -15.06 31.72
C PHE A 263 -16.72 -16.41 31.47
N THR A 264 -17.74 -16.70 32.27
CA THR A 264 -18.61 -17.86 32.14
C THR A 264 -20.06 -17.45 31.84
N VAL A 265 -20.90 -18.40 31.42
CA VAL A 265 -22.36 -18.17 31.27
C VAL A 265 -22.98 -17.69 32.59
N GLU A 266 -22.51 -18.24 33.72
CA GLU A 266 -22.98 -17.87 35.06
C GLU A 266 -22.70 -16.38 35.37
N ASP A 267 -21.55 -15.86 34.94
CA ASP A 267 -21.21 -14.44 35.14
C ASP A 267 -22.16 -13.52 34.35
N LEU A 268 -22.48 -13.87 33.10
CA LEU A 268 -23.46 -13.14 32.28
C LEU A 268 -24.85 -13.18 32.90
N PHE A 269 -25.25 -14.35 33.43
CA PHE A 269 -26.53 -14.52 34.10
C PHE A 269 -26.62 -13.65 35.36
N LYS A 270 -25.60 -13.70 36.22
CA LYS A 270 -25.50 -12.87 37.45
C LYS A 270 -25.49 -11.37 37.14
N ALA A 271 -24.87 -10.97 36.03
CA ALA A 271 -24.86 -9.58 35.57
C ALA A 271 -26.17 -9.12 34.92
N ARG A 272 -27.17 -10.00 34.79
CA ARG A 272 -28.50 -9.73 34.20
C ARG A 272 -28.45 -9.41 32.70
N VAL A 273 -27.47 -9.97 31.99
CA VAL A 273 -27.29 -9.79 30.54
C VAL A 273 -28.45 -10.35 29.72
N HIS A 274 -29.12 -11.38 30.23
CA HIS A 274 -30.24 -12.06 29.57
C HIS A 274 -31.56 -11.27 29.56
N LEU A 275 -31.66 -10.17 30.31
CA LEU A 275 -32.89 -9.38 30.38
C LEU A 275 -32.99 -8.47 29.15
N GLY A 276 -34.07 -8.62 28.38
CA GLY A 276 -34.44 -7.70 27.31
C GLY A 276 -35.64 -6.83 27.67
N HIS A 277 -36.04 -5.99 26.72
CA HIS A 277 -37.23 -5.15 26.80
C HIS A 277 -38.52 -5.97 26.65
N LYS A 278 -39.67 -5.26 26.59
CA LYS A 278 -40.98 -5.90 26.36
C LYS A 278 -41.13 -6.36 24.90
N GLU A 279 -41.97 -7.36 24.68
CA GLU A 279 -42.27 -7.86 23.33
C GLU A 279 -42.75 -6.76 22.36
N GLY A 280 -43.47 -5.75 22.86
CA GLY A 280 -43.97 -4.65 22.03
C GLY A 280 -42.90 -3.71 21.48
N THR A 281 -41.69 -3.73 22.04
CA THR A 281 -40.54 -2.93 21.56
C THR A 281 -39.51 -3.78 20.82
N LEU A 282 -39.80 -5.07 20.59
CA LEU A 282 -38.90 -5.99 19.94
C LEU A 282 -38.68 -5.60 18.47
N ASN A 283 -37.41 -5.53 18.07
CA ASN A 283 -37.02 -5.44 16.68
C ASN A 283 -37.09 -6.83 16.02
N ASP A 284 -37.63 -6.90 14.80
CA ASP A 284 -37.76 -8.17 14.07
C ASP A 284 -36.41 -8.85 13.81
N ASN A 285 -35.35 -8.07 13.61
CA ASN A 285 -34.00 -8.58 13.37
C ASN A 285 -33.37 -9.19 14.63
N MET A 286 -33.93 -8.94 15.82
CA MET A 286 -33.44 -9.49 17.08
C MET A 286 -34.04 -10.86 17.43
N LYS A 287 -35.09 -11.31 16.72
CA LYS A 287 -35.78 -12.59 16.98
C LYS A 287 -34.84 -13.79 16.98
N GLY A 288 -33.82 -13.79 16.12
CA GLY A 288 -32.83 -14.86 16.03
C GLY A 288 -31.93 -15.01 17.27
N TYR A 289 -31.83 -13.98 18.12
CA TYR A 289 -30.98 -13.94 19.30
C TYR A 289 -31.74 -14.15 20.62
N LEU A 290 -33.06 -14.28 20.55
CA LEU A 290 -33.89 -14.51 21.73
C LEU A 290 -33.98 -15.99 22.08
N TYR A 291 -34.00 -16.28 23.38
CA TYR A 291 -34.35 -17.59 23.92
C TYR A 291 -35.87 -17.76 24.00
N GLY A 292 -36.58 -16.70 24.38
CA GLY A 292 -38.03 -16.71 24.49
C GLY A 292 -38.55 -15.46 25.21
N SER A 293 -39.76 -15.56 25.75
CA SER A 293 -40.38 -14.50 26.54
C SER A 293 -40.96 -15.05 27.83
N ARG A 294 -40.89 -14.26 28.90
CA ARG A 294 -41.45 -14.56 30.21
C ARG A 294 -42.28 -13.37 30.69
N LEU A 295 -43.58 -13.57 30.87
CA LEU A 295 -44.51 -12.53 31.32
C LEU A 295 -44.46 -11.26 30.44
N GLY A 296 -44.26 -11.42 29.13
CA GLY A 296 -44.16 -10.32 28.15
C GLY A 296 -42.81 -9.60 28.12
N HIS A 297 -41.80 -10.09 28.86
CA HIS A 297 -40.42 -9.64 28.78
C HIS A 297 -39.57 -10.60 27.95
N CYS A 298 -38.85 -10.07 26.97
CA CYS A 298 -37.94 -10.84 26.14
C CYS A 298 -36.74 -11.34 26.96
N ILE A 299 -36.34 -12.58 26.72
CA ILE A 299 -35.15 -13.21 27.30
C ILE A 299 -34.15 -13.46 26.17
N ILE A 300 -32.96 -12.90 26.30
CA ILE A 300 -31.85 -13.07 25.36
C ILE A 300 -31.17 -14.41 25.62
N ASP A 301 -30.83 -15.11 24.53
CA ASP A 301 -30.14 -16.40 24.56
C ASP A 301 -28.65 -16.21 24.91
N LEU A 302 -28.29 -16.57 26.15
CA LEU A 302 -26.92 -16.40 26.65
C LEU A 302 -25.91 -17.31 25.94
N ASP A 303 -26.32 -18.47 25.41
CA ASP A 303 -25.40 -19.36 24.71
C ASP A 303 -24.90 -18.68 23.44
N LYS A 304 -25.80 -18.01 22.72
CA LYS A 304 -25.45 -17.14 21.60
C LYS A 304 -24.62 -15.96 22.06
N THR A 305 -25.05 -15.26 23.13
CA THR A 305 -24.29 -14.12 23.66
C THR A 305 -22.83 -14.49 23.95
N VAL A 306 -22.55 -15.67 24.50
CA VAL A 306 -21.19 -16.14 24.78
C VAL A 306 -20.36 -16.28 23.51
N GLU A 307 -20.91 -16.87 22.45
CA GLU A 307 -20.23 -17.04 21.16
C GLU A 307 -19.87 -15.70 20.52
N TYR A 308 -20.86 -14.80 20.43
CA TYR A 308 -20.67 -13.46 19.86
C TYR A 308 -19.72 -12.61 20.72
N LEU A 309 -19.85 -12.65 22.04
CA LEU A 309 -19.01 -11.88 22.95
C LEU A 309 -17.55 -12.38 22.92
N ARG A 310 -17.31 -13.70 22.85
CA ARG A 310 -15.95 -14.25 22.69
C ARG A 310 -15.31 -13.77 21.40
N THR A 311 -16.06 -13.81 20.30
CA THR A 311 -15.60 -13.31 19.00
C THR A 311 -15.25 -11.83 19.07
N ALA A 312 -16.13 -11.02 19.66
CA ALA A 312 -15.91 -9.58 19.83
C ALA A 312 -14.69 -9.27 20.70
N LEU A 313 -14.50 -9.98 21.82
CA LEU A 313 -13.32 -9.81 22.69
C LEU A 313 -12.03 -10.24 21.98
N ASN A 314 -12.07 -11.32 21.19
CA ASN A 314 -10.92 -11.79 20.42
C ASN A 314 -10.49 -10.74 19.38
N VAL A 315 -11.46 -10.20 18.62
CA VAL A 315 -11.20 -9.14 17.64
C VAL A 315 -10.65 -7.88 18.31
N ALA A 316 -11.22 -7.45 19.44
CA ALA A 316 -10.71 -6.31 20.20
C ALA A 316 -9.26 -6.53 20.67
N ALA A 317 -8.92 -7.74 21.13
CA ALA A 317 -7.56 -8.09 21.53
C ALA A 317 -6.59 -8.12 20.35
N HIS A 318 -6.99 -8.65 19.18
CA HIS A 318 -6.17 -8.62 17.96
C HIS A 318 -5.90 -7.20 17.46
N ILE A 319 -6.90 -6.32 17.51
CA ILE A 319 -6.74 -4.92 17.10
C ILE A 319 -5.81 -4.18 18.07
N ALA A 320 -5.96 -4.40 19.38
CA ALA A 320 -5.04 -3.87 20.38
C ALA A 320 -3.60 -4.40 20.21
N TYR A 321 -3.45 -5.68 19.86
CA TYR A 321 -2.15 -6.31 19.56
C TYR A 321 -1.47 -5.67 18.33
N ARG A 322 -2.25 -5.18 17.36
CA ARG A 322 -1.77 -4.54 16.13
C ARG A 322 -1.59 -3.01 16.23
N ASP A 323 -1.68 -2.44 17.42
CA ASP A 323 -1.63 -0.97 17.61
C ASP A 323 -2.77 -0.22 16.92
N GLY A 324 -3.94 -0.85 16.84
CA GLY A 324 -5.14 -0.22 16.32
C GLY A 324 -5.75 0.75 17.35
N ILE A 325 -6.32 1.84 16.85
CA ILE A 325 -7.02 2.82 17.69
C ILE A 325 -8.42 2.30 18.01
N ILE A 326 -8.74 2.13 19.29
CA ILE A 326 -10.07 1.70 19.74
C ILE A 326 -10.84 2.89 20.32
N LEU A 327 -12.08 3.09 19.84
CA LEU A 327 -12.97 4.14 20.32
C LEU A 327 -14.24 3.57 20.94
N PHE A 328 -14.44 3.82 22.23
CA PHE A 328 -15.65 3.44 22.96
C PHE A 328 -16.77 4.47 22.77
N PHE A 329 -17.98 3.99 22.51
CA PHE A 329 -19.19 4.78 22.38
C PHE A 329 -20.20 4.42 23.46
N ASN A 330 -20.75 5.44 24.11
CA ASN A 330 -21.88 5.29 25.04
C ASN A 330 -22.65 6.61 25.11
N ARG A 331 -23.95 6.61 24.78
CA ARG A 331 -24.79 7.82 24.93
C ARG A 331 -25.53 7.90 26.26
N ASN A 332 -25.62 6.81 27.00
CA ASN A 332 -26.27 6.80 28.29
C ASN A 332 -25.44 7.58 29.32
N ALA A 333 -26.00 8.69 29.79
CA ALA A 333 -25.34 9.61 30.72
C ALA A 333 -24.98 8.94 32.06
N LEU A 334 -25.75 7.93 32.50
CA LEU A 334 -25.50 7.22 33.75
C LEU A 334 -24.14 6.51 33.75
N ASN A 335 -23.77 5.94 32.61
CA ASN A 335 -22.56 5.12 32.47
C ASN A 335 -21.40 5.90 31.85
N ALA A 336 -21.60 7.16 31.44
CA ALA A 336 -20.61 7.94 30.69
C ALA A 336 -19.26 8.03 31.41
N HIS A 337 -19.27 8.36 32.71
CA HIS A 337 -18.04 8.46 33.50
C HIS A 337 -17.27 7.13 33.58
N ARG A 338 -18.00 6.02 33.74
CA ARG A 338 -17.41 4.68 33.83
C ARG A 338 -16.73 4.27 32.52
N VAL A 339 -17.36 4.56 31.38
CA VAL A 339 -16.82 4.25 30.06
C VAL A 339 -15.58 5.09 29.78
N GLU A 340 -15.60 6.38 30.12
CA GLU A 340 -14.43 7.27 30.00
C GLU A 340 -13.26 6.78 30.86
N GLN A 341 -13.52 6.39 32.11
CA GLN A 341 -12.50 5.84 32.99
C GLN A 341 -11.95 4.51 32.45
N THR A 342 -12.81 3.65 31.93
CA THR A 342 -12.39 2.37 31.32
C THR A 342 -11.47 2.61 30.13
N ALA A 343 -11.84 3.52 29.22
CA ALA A 343 -11.00 3.86 28.08
C ALA A 343 -9.65 4.44 28.51
N LYS A 344 -9.65 5.35 29.49
CA LYS A 344 -8.43 5.93 30.06
C LYS A 344 -7.51 4.86 30.67
N ASP A 345 -8.08 3.92 31.43
CA ASP A 345 -7.34 2.83 32.06
C ASP A 345 -6.73 1.85 31.04
N CYS A 346 -7.38 1.67 29.90
CA CYS A 346 -6.87 0.85 28.79
C CYS A 346 -5.82 1.59 27.94
N GLY A 347 -5.71 2.92 28.07
CA GLY A 347 -4.98 3.77 27.13
C GLY A 347 -5.63 3.82 25.75
N GLU A 348 -6.96 3.86 25.71
CA GLU A 348 -7.81 3.97 24.52
C GLU A 348 -8.71 5.21 24.60
N PHE A 349 -9.51 5.46 23.56
CA PHE A 349 -10.34 6.66 23.46
C PHE A 349 -11.82 6.35 23.75
N ALA A 350 -12.57 7.35 24.22
CA ALA A 350 -14.01 7.25 24.40
C ALA A 350 -14.71 8.52 23.91
N HIS A 351 -15.87 8.33 23.27
CA HIS A 351 -16.81 9.38 22.93
C HIS A 351 -18.18 9.09 23.53
N THR A 352 -18.48 9.76 24.64
CA THR A 352 -19.76 9.58 25.35
C THR A 352 -20.69 10.81 25.24
N ARG A 353 -20.16 11.91 24.70
CA ARG A 353 -20.88 13.17 24.53
C ARG A 353 -21.68 13.17 23.24
N TYR A 354 -22.37 14.29 22.98
CA TYR A 354 -23.18 14.43 21.78
C TYR A 354 -22.34 14.19 20.52
N TRP A 355 -22.79 13.28 19.66
CA TRP A 355 -22.12 12.98 18.39
C TRP A 355 -22.51 14.03 17.37
N ARG A 356 -21.54 14.88 17.00
CA ARG A 356 -21.72 15.83 15.91
C ARG A 356 -21.61 15.06 14.58
N GLY A 357 -22.56 15.28 13.67
CA GLY A 357 -22.49 14.69 12.34
C GLY A 357 -21.23 15.12 11.61
N GLY A 358 -20.62 14.19 10.88
CA GLY A 358 -19.43 14.48 10.06
C GLY A 358 -18.08 14.35 10.77
N VAL A 359 -18.05 13.84 12.01
CA VAL A 359 -16.78 13.59 12.72
C VAL A 359 -15.91 12.56 12.00
N PHE A 360 -16.49 11.48 11.47
CA PHE A 360 -15.75 10.50 10.67
C PHE A 360 -15.70 10.89 9.18
N THR A 361 -16.84 11.23 8.58
CA THR A 361 -16.92 11.47 7.13
C THR A 361 -16.28 12.77 6.68
N ASN A 362 -16.14 13.76 7.57
CA ASN A 362 -15.52 15.06 7.28
C ASN A 362 -14.43 15.41 8.31
N ALA A 363 -13.68 14.41 8.75
CA ALA A 363 -12.66 14.54 9.80
C ALA A 363 -11.63 15.63 9.48
N LYS A 364 -11.16 15.72 8.22
CA LYS A 364 -10.14 16.69 7.79
C LYS A 364 -10.57 18.14 8.07
N VAL A 365 -11.83 18.48 7.83
CA VAL A 365 -12.37 19.82 8.07
C VAL A 365 -12.70 20.02 9.55
N GLN A 366 -13.25 19.00 10.23
CA GLN A 366 -13.60 19.09 11.66
C GLN A 366 -12.37 19.29 12.56
N PHE A 367 -11.27 18.60 12.25
CA PHE A 367 -10.04 18.62 13.05
C PHE A 367 -8.96 19.56 12.50
N GLY A 368 -9.12 20.06 11.26
CA GLY A 368 -8.17 20.98 10.63
C GLY A 368 -6.83 20.33 10.24
N ALA A 369 -6.73 19.00 10.27
CA ALA A 369 -5.52 18.23 9.98
C ALA A 369 -5.85 16.88 9.35
N VAL A 370 -4.84 16.20 8.80
CA VAL A 370 -4.97 14.80 8.37
C VAL A 370 -4.97 13.93 9.63
N THR A 371 -6.16 13.42 10.00
CA THR A 371 -6.37 12.66 11.25
C THR A 371 -6.48 11.17 10.96
N ARG A 372 -5.74 10.34 11.72
CA ARG A 372 -5.94 8.88 11.73
C ARG A 372 -7.27 8.55 12.43
N LEU A 373 -8.18 7.92 11.70
CA LEU A 373 -9.47 7.48 12.23
C LEU A 373 -9.30 6.23 13.13
N PRO A 374 -10.29 5.93 13.99
CA PRO A 374 -10.26 4.70 14.78
C PRO A 374 -10.34 3.46 13.89
N ASP A 375 -9.59 2.42 14.27
CA ASP A 375 -9.56 1.13 13.58
C ASP A 375 -10.66 0.18 14.12
N LEU A 376 -11.21 0.47 15.30
CA LEU A 376 -12.34 -0.25 15.90
C LEU A 376 -13.24 0.70 16.69
N CYS A 377 -14.55 0.60 16.49
CA CYS A 377 -15.54 1.27 17.32
C CYS A 377 -16.30 0.25 18.20
N ILE A 378 -16.36 0.48 19.51
CA ILE A 378 -17.09 -0.38 20.45
C ILE A 378 -18.29 0.40 21.01
N PHE A 379 -19.50 -0.01 20.67
CA PHE A 379 -20.75 0.57 21.14
C PHE A 379 -21.28 -0.22 22.34
N LEU A 380 -21.27 0.40 23.52
CA LEU A 380 -21.95 -0.16 24.70
C LEU A 380 -23.46 0.09 24.67
N ASN A 381 -23.89 1.14 23.98
CA ASN A 381 -25.29 1.39 23.64
C ASN A 381 -25.34 1.79 22.16
N THR A 382 -26.14 1.07 21.37
CA THR A 382 -26.27 1.32 19.93
C THR A 382 -27.37 2.32 19.59
N MET A 383 -28.23 2.63 20.55
CA MET A 383 -29.24 3.69 20.43
C MET A 383 -28.79 5.00 21.06
N ASN A 384 -29.40 6.08 20.62
CA ASN A 384 -29.30 7.39 21.24
C ASN A 384 -30.46 7.62 22.24
N ASN A 385 -30.48 8.79 22.88
CA ASN A 385 -31.50 9.14 23.88
C ASN A 385 -32.93 9.26 23.31
N VAL A 386 -33.09 9.28 21.99
CA VAL A 386 -34.37 9.35 21.27
C VAL A 386 -34.81 7.96 20.80
N LEU A 387 -34.10 6.89 21.20
CA LEU A 387 -34.36 5.50 20.79
C LEU A 387 -34.14 5.25 19.29
N ASP A 388 -33.37 6.11 18.63
CA ASP A 388 -32.92 5.91 17.26
C ASP A 388 -31.49 5.33 17.23
N MET A 389 -31.17 4.61 16.16
CA MET A 389 -29.81 4.10 15.94
C MET A 389 -28.78 5.25 15.96
N HIS A 390 -27.69 5.02 16.70
CA HIS A 390 -26.61 5.99 16.80
C HIS A 390 -25.99 6.28 15.43
N THR A 391 -25.91 7.56 15.06
CA THR A 391 -25.43 7.98 13.74
C THR A 391 -23.98 7.56 13.47
N ALA A 392 -23.14 7.44 14.51
CA ALA A 392 -21.79 6.90 14.37
C ALA A 392 -21.74 5.44 13.87
N VAL A 393 -22.78 4.61 14.07
CA VAL A 393 -22.82 3.25 13.49
C VAL A 393 -22.86 3.34 11.96
N ARG A 394 -23.72 4.21 11.43
CA ARG A 394 -23.81 4.48 10.00
C ARG A 394 -22.53 5.14 9.47
N ASP A 395 -21.97 6.09 10.21
CA ASP A 395 -20.76 6.79 9.77
C ASP A 395 -19.54 5.85 9.78
N ALA A 396 -19.44 4.93 10.75
CA ALA A 396 -18.41 3.89 10.78
C ALA A 396 -18.53 2.93 9.59
N ALA A 397 -19.76 2.47 9.30
CA ALA A 397 -20.02 1.61 8.14
C ALA A 397 -19.63 2.29 6.81
N LYS A 398 -19.90 3.60 6.66
CA LYS A 398 -19.49 4.37 5.48
C LYS A 398 -17.97 4.49 5.32
N MET A 399 -17.24 4.52 6.44
CA MET A 399 -15.78 4.63 6.46
C MET A 399 -15.07 3.26 6.52
N ASN A 400 -15.81 2.15 6.39
CA ASN A 400 -15.30 0.79 6.50
C ASN A 400 -14.60 0.50 7.83
N ILE A 401 -15.04 1.13 8.92
CA ILE A 401 -14.51 0.88 10.27
C ILE A 401 -15.32 -0.25 10.91
N PRO A 402 -14.70 -1.35 11.36
CA PRO A 402 -15.42 -2.44 12.01
C PRO A 402 -16.03 -1.97 13.34
N THR A 403 -17.21 -2.49 13.63
CA THR A 403 -17.98 -2.12 14.83
C THR A 403 -18.31 -3.34 15.68
N ILE A 404 -18.05 -3.25 16.97
CA ILE A 404 -18.60 -4.15 17.99
C ILE A 404 -19.72 -3.40 18.67
N GLY A 405 -20.90 -4.02 18.83
CA GLY A 405 -22.03 -3.36 19.47
C GLY A 405 -22.79 -4.31 20.37
N ILE A 406 -23.01 -3.89 21.62
CA ILE A 406 -23.98 -4.54 22.50
C ILE A 406 -25.38 -4.19 21.99
N VAL A 407 -26.12 -5.18 21.51
CA VAL A 407 -27.45 -5.01 20.93
C VAL A 407 -28.52 -5.56 21.86
N ASP A 408 -29.36 -4.68 22.38
CA ASP A 408 -30.59 -5.07 23.06
C ASP A 408 -31.69 -5.40 22.02
N THR A 409 -32.77 -5.99 22.50
CA THR A 409 -33.97 -6.43 21.79
C THR A 409 -34.65 -5.38 20.92
N ASN A 410 -34.51 -4.09 21.20
CA ASN A 410 -35.04 -2.98 20.38
C ASN A 410 -34.02 -2.43 19.35
N CYS A 411 -32.77 -2.89 19.39
CA CYS A 411 -31.73 -2.45 18.46
C CYS A 411 -31.82 -3.18 17.10
N ASN A 412 -31.19 -2.60 16.06
CA ASN A 412 -31.02 -3.24 14.77
C ASN A 412 -29.55 -3.67 14.58
N PRO A 413 -29.25 -4.98 14.53
CA PRO A 413 -27.89 -5.49 14.46
C PRO A 413 -27.27 -5.44 13.06
N ASN A 414 -28.03 -5.19 11.99
CA ASN A 414 -27.59 -5.43 10.60
C ASN A 414 -26.37 -4.60 10.15
N LEU A 415 -26.18 -3.40 10.70
CA LEU A 415 -25.04 -2.54 10.35
C LEU A 415 -23.83 -2.73 11.27
N ILE A 416 -23.95 -3.58 12.29
CA ILE A 416 -22.89 -3.83 13.26
C ILE A 416 -22.11 -5.06 12.81
N THR A 417 -20.78 -4.94 12.74
CA THR A 417 -19.92 -6.03 12.24
C THR A 417 -19.93 -7.23 13.19
N TYR A 418 -19.81 -6.96 14.48
CA TYR A 418 -19.83 -7.96 15.55
C TYR A 418 -20.92 -7.60 16.58
N PRO A 419 -22.19 -7.94 16.31
CA PRO A 419 -23.28 -7.70 17.25
C PRO A 419 -23.17 -8.68 18.42
N VAL A 420 -23.28 -8.18 19.65
CA VAL A 420 -23.31 -8.99 20.86
C VAL A 420 -24.68 -8.81 21.51
N PRO A 421 -25.57 -9.82 21.44
CA PRO A 421 -26.91 -9.71 22.01
C PRO A 421 -26.81 -9.68 23.53
N GLY A 422 -27.32 -8.62 24.16
CA GLY A 422 -27.26 -8.49 25.61
C GLY A 422 -27.91 -7.20 26.10
N ASN A 423 -28.24 -7.20 27.39
CA ASN A 423 -28.78 -6.04 28.10
C ASN A 423 -27.79 -4.86 28.10
N ASP A 424 -28.21 -3.68 27.64
CA ASP A 424 -27.43 -2.45 27.61
C ASP A 424 -27.92 -1.36 28.61
N ASP A 425 -28.94 -1.67 29.42
CA ASP A 425 -29.52 -0.77 30.40
C ASP A 425 -28.92 -0.94 31.80
N THR A 426 -28.75 -2.18 32.25
CA THR A 426 -28.42 -2.42 33.66
C THR A 426 -26.95 -2.07 33.97
N PRO A 427 -26.68 -1.34 35.06
CA PRO A 427 -25.30 -0.97 35.42
C PRO A 427 -24.38 -2.18 35.64
N ALA A 428 -24.94 -3.31 36.11
CA ALA A 428 -24.20 -4.56 36.32
C ALA A 428 -23.69 -5.17 35.00
N ALA A 429 -24.52 -5.15 33.94
CA ALA A 429 -24.13 -5.62 32.62
C ALA A 429 -23.06 -4.70 32.01
N ILE A 430 -23.27 -3.39 32.06
CA ILE A 430 -22.29 -2.41 31.54
C ILE A 430 -20.95 -2.49 32.28
N GLU A 431 -20.97 -2.67 33.62
CA GLU A 431 -19.76 -2.92 34.40
C GLU A 431 -19.02 -4.16 33.92
N LEU A 432 -19.75 -5.25 33.69
CA LEU A 432 -19.18 -6.49 33.19
C LEU A 432 -18.54 -6.27 31.82
N TYR A 433 -19.23 -5.66 30.85
CA TYR A 433 -18.66 -5.40 29.53
C TYR A 433 -17.41 -4.52 29.60
N CYS A 434 -17.45 -3.42 30.34
CA CYS A 434 -16.28 -2.56 30.53
C CYS A 434 -15.09 -3.34 31.09
N LYS A 435 -15.33 -4.20 32.09
CA LYS A 435 -14.29 -5.05 32.69
C LYS A 435 -13.73 -6.07 31.69
N LEU A 436 -14.58 -6.69 30.87
CA LEU A 436 -14.17 -7.70 29.89
C LEU A 436 -13.37 -7.07 28.74
N PHE A 437 -13.87 -5.99 28.15
CA PHE A 437 -13.14 -5.27 27.10
C PHE A 437 -11.81 -4.72 27.61
N LYS A 438 -11.78 -4.16 28.83
CA LYS A 438 -10.53 -3.72 29.46
C LYS A 438 -9.51 -4.84 29.58
N LYS A 439 -9.91 -6.00 30.10
CA LYS A 439 -9.01 -7.15 30.20
C LYS A 439 -8.52 -7.64 28.83
N ALA A 440 -9.42 -7.77 27.85
CA ALA A 440 -9.05 -8.24 26.51
C ALA A 440 -8.04 -7.31 25.82
N ILE A 441 -8.27 -6.00 25.88
CA ILE A 441 -7.37 -4.98 25.30
C ILE A 441 -6.00 -5.01 25.99
N LEU A 442 -5.98 -5.07 27.33
CA LEU A 442 -4.73 -5.15 28.08
C LEU A 442 -3.95 -6.43 27.76
N LEU A 443 -4.61 -7.59 27.66
CA LEU A 443 -3.98 -8.84 27.22
C LEU A 443 -3.37 -8.72 25.83
N GLY A 444 -4.08 -8.10 24.88
CA GLY A 444 -3.56 -7.82 23.53
C GLY A 444 -2.29 -6.97 23.58
N LYS A 445 -2.30 -5.88 24.36
CA LYS A 445 -1.13 -5.00 24.54
C LYS A 445 0.04 -5.68 25.24
N GLU A 446 -0.22 -6.51 26.25
CA GLU A 446 0.80 -7.28 26.97
C GLU A 446 1.47 -8.31 26.06
N LYS A 447 0.68 -9.08 25.30
CA LYS A 447 1.22 -10.04 24.32
C LYS A 447 2.05 -9.36 23.25
N ARG A 448 1.65 -8.16 22.79
CA ARG A 448 2.45 -7.38 21.85
C ARG A 448 3.80 -6.98 22.44
N LYS A 449 3.82 -6.49 23.68
CA LYS A 449 5.07 -6.14 24.38
C LYS A 449 5.98 -7.36 24.55
N ALA A 450 5.41 -8.51 24.91
CA ALA A 450 6.16 -9.77 25.01
C ALA A 450 6.74 -10.20 23.66
N HIS A 451 5.96 -10.09 22.58
CA HIS A 451 6.43 -10.37 21.22
C HIS A 451 7.57 -9.45 20.80
N ALA A 452 7.42 -8.13 21.00
CA ALA A 452 8.46 -7.15 20.68
C ALA A 452 9.74 -7.38 21.51
N ALA A 453 9.61 -7.79 22.78
CA ALA A 453 10.76 -8.14 23.61
C ALA A 453 11.48 -9.39 23.11
N SER A 454 10.76 -10.39 22.57
CA SER A 454 11.36 -11.59 21.96
C SER A 454 12.02 -11.34 20.60
N GLU A 455 11.68 -10.25 19.91
CA GLU A 455 12.33 -9.86 18.65
C GLU A 455 13.60 -9.03 18.86
N ALA A 456 13.75 -8.43 20.04
CA ALA A 456 14.91 -7.63 20.42
C ALA A 456 16.04 -8.43 21.10
N GLN A 457 15.77 -9.68 21.51
CA GLN A 457 16.73 -10.67 22.01
C GLN A 457 17.19 -11.59 20.88
#